data_AF-A0A960L6J1-F1
#
_entry.id   AF-A0A960L6J1-F1
#
_cell.length_a   1.000
_cell.length_b   1.000
_cell.length_c   1.000
_cell.angle_alpha   90.00
_cell.angle_beta   90.00
_cell.angle_gamma   90.00
#
_symmetry.space_group_name_H-M   'P 1'
#
loop_
_entity.id
_entity.type
_entity.pdbx_description
1 polymer ?
#
loop_
_entity_poly.entity_id
_entity_poly.type
_entity_poly.pdbx_seq_one_letter_code
_entity_poly.pdbx_strand_id
1 'polypeptide(L)'
;MHDPKSTSPNHLAAESSPYLLLHKDNPVDWYPWGEEALAKARREDKPIFLSVGYSTCYWCHVMERESFTDPAVAELMNEHFVSIKVDREERPDLDEVYMAATQVLTGQGGWPNSVFLTPELEPFYAGTYFPPSDRHGRPGFATVLRSVADAWRARRDQVELAADQVTAHMRTYLEEQRAPLGHVPGPEVARRSLAALAGRFDAEWGGFGAAPKFPTPSNLYLLLEMADEAPEAGEMLAATLDRMARGGIYDQLGG
;
A
#
# COMPACT_ATOMS: atom_id res chain seq x y z
N MET A 1 25.76 -14.61 26.67
CA MET A 1 26.32 -15.05 25.37
C MET A 1 25.15 -15.65 24.61
N HIS A 2 24.44 -14.84 23.82
CA HIS A 2 23.30 -15.27 23.02
C HIS A 2 23.86 -15.51 21.62
N ASP A 3 23.88 -16.77 21.21
CA ASP A 3 24.34 -17.18 19.89
C ASP A 3 23.26 -16.77 18.88
N PRO A 4 23.52 -15.85 17.94
CA PRO A 4 22.53 -15.54 16.91
C PRO A 4 22.43 -16.78 16.03
N LYS A 5 21.32 -17.52 16.13
CA LYS A 5 21.00 -18.58 15.17
C LYS A 5 21.19 -17.98 13.78
N SER A 6 22.15 -18.50 13.01
CA SER A 6 22.32 -18.11 11.62
C SER A 6 21.05 -18.54 10.88
N THR A 7 20.14 -17.61 10.66
CA THR A 7 19.06 -17.80 9.71
C THR A 7 19.73 -17.85 8.34
N SER A 8 19.68 -19.00 7.68
CA SER A 8 20.06 -19.06 6.27
C SER A 8 19.21 -18.02 5.53
N PRO A 9 19.81 -17.19 4.67
CA PRO A 9 19.06 -16.17 3.98
C PRO A 9 18.04 -16.83 3.04
N ASN A 10 16.87 -16.22 2.93
CA ASN A 10 15.76 -16.69 2.08
C ASN A 10 16.05 -16.43 0.60
N HIS A 11 15.05 -16.67 -0.27
CA HIS A 11 15.23 -16.62 -1.72
C HIS A 11 15.52 -15.21 -2.26
N LEU A 12 15.37 -14.15 -1.45
CA LEU A 12 15.73 -12.78 -1.83
C LEU A 12 17.25 -12.52 -1.80
N ALA A 13 18.07 -13.46 -1.29
CA ALA A 13 19.51 -13.28 -1.16
C ALA A 13 20.26 -13.05 -2.48
N ALA A 14 19.66 -13.45 -3.61
CA ALA A 14 20.21 -13.34 -4.94
C ALA A 14 19.66 -12.14 -5.75
N GLU A 15 18.75 -11.37 -5.17
CA GLU A 15 18.14 -10.22 -5.84
C GLU A 15 19.10 -9.03 -5.96
N SER A 16 18.88 -8.19 -6.97
CA SER A 16 19.63 -6.94 -7.15
C SER A 16 19.04 -5.75 -6.39
N SER A 17 17.73 -5.73 -6.18
CA SER A 17 17.05 -4.63 -5.48
C SER A 17 17.59 -4.47 -4.06
N PRO A 18 18.08 -3.27 -3.69
CA PRO A 18 18.44 -2.98 -2.31
C PRO A 18 17.27 -3.14 -1.33
N TYR A 19 16.05 -2.87 -1.79
CA TYR A 19 14.84 -3.04 -0.98
C TYR A 19 14.54 -4.53 -0.74
N LEU A 20 14.66 -5.40 -1.76
CA LEU A 20 14.47 -6.84 -1.55
C LEU A 20 15.56 -7.44 -0.67
N LEU A 21 16.82 -7.04 -0.89
CA LEU A 21 17.96 -7.49 -0.09
C LEU A 21 17.84 -7.11 1.40
N LEU A 22 17.09 -6.05 1.74
CA LEU A 22 16.79 -5.70 3.14
C LEU A 22 16.04 -6.82 3.87
N HIS A 23 15.25 -7.61 3.15
CA HIS A 23 14.39 -8.66 3.70
C HIS A 23 15.00 -10.07 3.63
N LYS A 24 16.22 -10.21 3.08
CA LYS A 24 16.82 -11.53 2.81
C LYS A 24 17.08 -12.37 4.07
N ASP A 25 17.29 -11.71 5.21
CA ASP A 25 17.62 -12.37 6.49
C ASP A 25 16.38 -12.54 7.38
N ASN A 26 15.20 -12.12 6.91
CA ASN A 26 13.95 -12.24 7.65
C ASN A 26 13.56 -13.72 7.78
N PRO A 27 12.98 -14.13 8.93
CA PRO A 27 12.56 -15.51 9.16
C PRO A 27 11.40 -15.97 8.26
N VAL A 28 10.69 -15.03 7.63
CA VAL A 28 9.71 -15.33 6.58
C VAL A 28 10.45 -15.89 5.35
N ASP A 29 9.96 -17.00 4.81
CA ASP A 29 10.45 -17.63 3.58
C ASP A 29 10.01 -16.83 2.36
N TRP A 30 10.63 -15.66 2.19
CA TRP A 30 10.32 -14.75 1.10
C TRP A 30 10.85 -15.27 -0.23
N TYR A 31 9.99 -15.17 -1.26
CA TYR A 31 10.36 -15.34 -2.65
C TYR A 31 10.27 -14.00 -3.39
N PRO A 32 11.13 -13.79 -4.40
CA PRO A 32 10.87 -12.75 -5.39
C PRO A 32 9.66 -13.15 -6.25
N TRP A 33 9.08 -12.18 -6.96
CA TRP A 33 8.06 -12.50 -7.96
C TRP A 33 8.67 -13.30 -9.11
N GLY A 34 8.21 -14.54 -9.32
CA GLY A 34 8.69 -15.38 -10.41
C GLY A 34 8.08 -16.78 -10.42
N GLU A 35 8.35 -17.53 -11.48
CA GLU A 35 7.71 -18.84 -11.72
C GLU A 35 7.93 -19.84 -10.57
N GLU A 36 9.05 -19.77 -9.86
CA GLU A 36 9.32 -20.63 -8.70
C GLU A 36 8.24 -20.49 -7.61
N ALA A 37 7.97 -19.25 -7.19
CA ALA A 37 6.98 -18.96 -6.16
C ALA A 37 5.55 -19.27 -6.65
N LEU A 38 5.25 -18.90 -7.90
CA LEU A 38 3.94 -19.13 -8.49
C LEU A 38 3.63 -20.62 -8.66
N ALA A 39 4.59 -21.41 -9.13
CA ALA A 39 4.47 -22.85 -9.24
C ALA A 39 4.40 -23.52 -7.87
N LYS A 40 5.12 -22.99 -6.86
CA LYS A 40 5.03 -23.46 -5.47
C LYS A 40 3.62 -23.27 -4.91
N ALA A 41 3.02 -22.10 -5.09
CA ALA A 41 1.66 -21.81 -4.63
C ALA A 41 0.64 -22.78 -5.24
N ARG A 42 0.71 -23.00 -6.56
CA ARG A 42 -0.15 -23.97 -7.27
C ARG A 42 0.07 -25.40 -6.81
N ARG A 43 1.32 -25.84 -6.68
CA ARG A 43 1.66 -27.21 -6.28
C ARG A 43 1.22 -27.53 -4.84
N GLU A 44 1.35 -26.55 -3.95
CA GLU A 44 1.03 -26.72 -2.52
C GLU A 44 -0.41 -26.33 -2.18
N ASP A 45 -1.19 -25.83 -3.16
CA ASP A 45 -2.53 -25.28 -2.99
C ASP A 45 -2.61 -24.26 -1.84
N LYS A 46 -1.61 -23.37 -1.79
CA LYS A 46 -1.49 -22.32 -0.78
C LYS A 46 -1.80 -20.95 -1.37
N PRO A 47 -2.54 -20.10 -0.65
CA PRO A 47 -2.71 -18.71 -1.06
C PRO A 47 -1.35 -17.99 -1.05
N ILE A 48 -1.24 -16.96 -1.87
CA ILE A 48 -0.05 -16.11 -1.94
C ILE A 48 -0.28 -14.91 -1.03
N PHE A 49 0.71 -14.58 -0.20
CA PHE A 49 0.80 -13.27 0.43
C PHE A 49 1.77 -12.41 -0.38
N LEU A 50 1.24 -11.45 -1.14
CA LEU A 50 2.01 -10.51 -1.93
C LEU A 50 2.23 -9.22 -1.13
N SER A 51 3.49 -8.86 -0.88
CA SER A 51 3.87 -7.63 -0.18
C SER A 51 4.70 -6.72 -1.08
N VAL A 52 4.05 -5.71 -1.66
CA VAL A 52 4.71 -4.70 -2.50
C VAL A 52 5.14 -3.50 -1.65
N GLY A 53 6.36 -3.03 -1.85
CA GLY A 53 6.84 -1.78 -1.26
C GLY A 53 8.07 -1.25 -2.00
N TYR A 54 8.79 -0.31 -1.39
CA TYR A 54 9.96 0.34 -1.99
C TYR A 54 10.89 0.90 -0.91
N SER A 55 12.12 1.22 -1.31
CA SER A 55 13.23 1.57 -0.41
C SER A 55 12.96 2.73 0.55
N THR A 56 12.19 3.75 0.14
CA THR A 56 11.89 4.95 0.93
C THR A 56 10.51 4.92 1.61
N CYS A 57 9.83 3.78 1.60
CA CYS A 57 8.52 3.60 2.22
C CYS A 57 8.61 3.44 3.75
N TYR A 58 8.24 4.48 4.51
CA TYR A 58 8.26 4.44 5.98
C TYR A 58 7.46 3.26 6.57
N TRP A 59 6.21 3.07 6.16
CA TRP A 59 5.36 2.02 6.72
C TRP A 59 5.80 0.61 6.31
N CYS A 60 6.53 0.46 5.20
CA CYS A 60 7.11 -0.81 4.80
C CYS A 60 8.20 -1.23 5.79
N HIS A 61 9.08 -0.29 6.19
CA HIS A 61 10.10 -0.51 7.23
C HIS A 61 9.49 -0.75 8.62
N VAL A 62 8.39 -0.08 8.94
CA VAL A 62 7.67 -0.33 10.21
C VAL A 62 7.10 -1.75 10.23
N MET A 63 6.39 -2.17 9.18
CA MET A 63 5.81 -3.51 9.10
C MET A 63 6.88 -4.61 9.06
N GLU A 64 8.01 -4.33 8.43
CA GLU A 64 9.18 -5.21 8.44
C GLU A 64 9.64 -5.51 9.86
N ARG A 65 10.01 -4.46 10.60
CA ARG A 65 10.55 -4.56 11.96
C ARG A 65 9.54 -5.10 12.98
N GLU A 66 8.26 -4.77 12.80
CA GLU A 66 7.23 -5.15 13.77
C GLU A 66 6.64 -6.52 13.48
N SER A 67 6.64 -6.98 12.24
CA SER A 67 5.95 -8.21 11.84
C SER A 67 6.83 -9.21 11.09
N PHE A 68 7.57 -8.79 10.06
CA PHE A 68 8.31 -9.75 9.22
C PHE A 68 9.58 -10.29 9.88
N THR A 69 10.10 -9.63 10.91
CA THR A 69 11.20 -10.13 11.75
C THR A 69 10.74 -10.98 12.94
N ASP A 70 9.45 -11.02 13.24
CA ASP A 70 8.91 -11.80 14.36
C ASP A 70 8.84 -13.30 13.99
N PRO A 71 9.55 -14.20 14.69
CA PRO A 71 9.53 -15.63 14.37
C PRO A 71 8.14 -16.29 14.43
N ALA A 72 7.26 -15.85 15.32
CA ALA A 72 5.92 -16.42 15.43
C ALA A 72 5.00 -15.98 14.28
N VAL A 73 5.16 -14.74 13.80
CA VAL A 73 4.48 -14.28 12.58
C VAL A 73 5.03 -15.02 11.36
N ALA A 74 6.35 -15.16 11.27
CA ALA A 74 6.99 -15.88 10.17
C ALA A 74 6.58 -17.36 10.11
N GLU A 75 6.43 -18.03 11.26
CA GLU A 75 5.92 -19.40 11.31
C GLU A 75 4.52 -19.52 10.71
N LEU A 76 3.60 -18.61 11.08
CA LEU A 76 2.25 -18.55 10.49
C LEU A 76 2.29 -18.29 8.99
N MET A 77 3.16 -17.39 8.54
CA MET A 77 3.32 -17.07 7.12
C MET A 77 3.84 -18.29 6.33
N ASN A 78 4.91 -18.92 6.82
CA ASN A 78 5.57 -20.04 6.13
C ASN A 78 4.69 -21.31 6.13
N GLU A 79 3.89 -21.52 7.17
CA GLU A 79 2.95 -22.64 7.23
C GLU A 79 1.85 -22.50 6.19
N HIS A 80 1.23 -21.32 6.09
CA HIS A 80 -0.04 -21.16 5.38
C HIS A 80 0.06 -20.47 4.02
N PHE A 81 1.15 -19.76 3.73
CA PHE A 81 1.24 -18.91 2.54
C PHE A 81 2.52 -19.17 1.74
N VAL A 82 2.45 -18.88 0.44
CA VAL A 82 3.66 -18.55 -0.32
C VAL A 82 3.84 -17.04 -0.25
N SER A 83 4.88 -16.59 0.44
CA SER A 83 5.11 -15.16 0.69
C SER A 83 6.00 -14.58 -0.40
N ILE A 84 5.49 -13.61 -1.16
CA ILE A 84 6.20 -12.97 -2.27
C ILE A 84 6.47 -11.50 -1.94
N LYS A 85 7.72 -11.08 -2.06
CA LYS A 85 8.15 -9.70 -1.87
C LYS A 85 8.40 -9.05 -3.23
N VAL A 86 7.86 -7.85 -3.42
CA VAL A 86 8.02 -7.10 -4.68
C VAL A 86 8.51 -5.69 -4.39
N ASP A 87 9.54 -5.29 -5.13
CA ASP A 87 9.96 -3.90 -5.23
C ASP A 87 9.16 -3.19 -6.31
N ARG A 88 8.40 -2.17 -5.91
CA ARG A 88 7.64 -1.32 -6.82
C ARG A 88 8.55 -0.58 -7.81
N GLU A 89 9.76 -0.23 -7.41
CA GLU A 89 10.69 0.55 -8.25
C GLU A 89 11.19 -0.30 -9.44
N GLU A 90 11.29 -1.62 -9.26
CA GLU A 90 11.63 -2.57 -10.32
C GLU A 90 10.41 -3.13 -11.06
N ARG A 91 9.26 -3.29 -10.38
CA ARG A 91 8.01 -3.86 -10.91
C ARG A 91 6.80 -2.95 -10.70
N PRO A 92 6.79 -1.74 -11.31
CA PRO A 92 5.65 -0.82 -11.19
C PRO A 92 4.38 -1.38 -11.83
N ASP A 93 4.52 -2.30 -12.78
CA ASP A 93 3.41 -3.01 -13.42
C ASP A 93 2.61 -3.87 -12.43
N LEU A 94 3.29 -4.60 -11.55
CA LEU A 94 2.64 -5.40 -10.51
C LEU A 94 2.03 -4.51 -9.44
N ASP A 95 2.74 -3.44 -9.08
CA ASP A 95 2.24 -2.48 -8.11
C ASP A 95 0.92 -1.85 -8.56
N GLU A 96 0.83 -1.37 -9.80
CA GLU A 96 -0.38 -0.76 -10.35
C GLU A 96 -1.57 -1.74 -10.32
N VAL A 97 -1.37 -2.96 -10.81
CA VAL A 97 -2.42 -4.00 -10.86
C VAL A 97 -2.91 -4.34 -9.46
N TYR A 98 -2.02 -4.60 -8.51
CA TYR A 98 -2.43 -5.00 -7.17
C TYR A 98 -2.81 -3.83 -6.26
N MET A 99 -2.43 -2.59 -6.59
CA MET A 99 -2.96 -1.40 -5.95
C MET A 99 -4.44 -1.22 -6.28
N ALA A 100 -4.84 -1.50 -7.52
CA ALA A 100 -6.26 -1.49 -7.90
C ALA A 100 -7.08 -2.49 -7.07
N ALA A 101 -6.53 -3.69 -6.79
CA ALA A 101 -7.18 -4.65 -5.90
C ALA A 101 -7.44 -4.06 -4.50
N THR A 102 -6.42 -3.45 -3.90
CA THR A 102 -6.51 -2.84 -2.58
C THR A 102 -7.51 -1.68 -2.55
N GLN A 103 -7.55 -0.85 -3.60
CA GLN A 103 -8.52 0.23 -3.73
C GLN A 103 -9.95 -0.27 -3.90
N VAL A 104 -10.18 -1.31 -4.69
CA VAL A 104 -11.49 -1.95 -4.84
C VAL A 104 -11.96 -2.54 -3.50
N LEU A 105 -11.08 -3.23 -2.78
CA LEU A 105 -11.41 -3.92 -1.53
C LEU A 105 -11.58 -2.99 -0.33
N THR A 106 -10.81 -1.90 -0.27
CA THR A 106 -10.73 -1.05 0.93
C THR A 106 -11.21 0.38 0.71
N GLY A 107 -11.45 0.78 -0.54
CA GLY A 107 -11.75 2.17 -0.92
C GLY A 107 -10.55 3.12 -0.86
N GLN A 108 -9.37 2.63 -0.46
CA GLN A 108 -8.15 3.42 -0.34
C GLN A 108 -6.94 2.61 -0.83
N GLY A 109 -5.80 3.25 -1.00
CA GLY A 109 -4.55 2.61 -1.42
C GLY A 109 -3.35 3.12 -0.62
N GLY A 110 -2.24 2.41 -0.69
CA GLY A 110 -1.00 2.80 -0.04
C GLY A 110 -0.01 1.65 0.12
N TRP A 111 1.16 1.97 0.67
CA TRP A 111 2.23 1.01 0.91
C TRP A 111 2.51 0.85 2.41
N PRO A 112 2.90 -0.35 2.89
CA PRO A 112 3.09 -1.58 2.11
C PRO A 112 1.75 -2.06 1.54
N ASN A 113 1.75 -2.49 0.28
CA ASN A 113 0.54 -3.04 -0.34
C ASN A 113 0.51 -4.53 -0.05
N SER A 114 -0.37 -4.94 0.85
CA SER A 114 -0.44 -6.29 1.43
C SER A 114 -1.66 -7.01 0.86
N VAL A 115 -1.46 -7.89 -0.12
CA VAL A 115 -2.54 -8.50 -0.90
C VAL A 115 -2.48 -10.02 -0.78
N PHE A 116 -3.62 -10.64 -0.54
CA PHE A 116 -3.77 -12.09 -0.49
C PHE A 116 -4.41 -12.57 -1.79
N LEU A 117 -3.73 -13.48 -2.48
CA LEU A 117 -4.12 -14.00 -3.79
C LEU A 117 -4.37 -15.50 -3.72
N THR A 118 -5.23 -15.98 -4.61
CA THR A 118 -5.30 -17.41 -4.97
C THR A 118 -3.99 -17.85 -5.65
N PRO A 119 -3.68 -19.16 -5.76
CA PRO A 119 -2.59 -19.67 -6.59
C PRO A 119 -2.68 -19.25 -8.07
N GLU A 120 -3.89 -18.89 -8.51
CA GLU A 120 -4.24 -18.38 -9.84
C GLU A 120 -4.05 -16.85 -9.97
N LEU A 121 -3.51 -16.22 -8.92
CA LEU A 121 -3.16 -14.79 -8.84
C LEU A 121 -4.33 -13.82 -8.69
N GLU A 122 -5.50 -14.34 -8.30
CA GLU A 122 -6.71 -13.55 -8.13
C GLU A 122 -6.80 -13.02 -6.69
N PRO A 123 -6.89 -11.69 -6.48
CA PRO A 123 -6.93 -11.11 -5.15
C PRO A 123 -8.30 -11.31 -4.50
N PHE A 124 -8.31 -11.72 -3.24
CA PHE A 124 -9.54 -11.91 -2.48
C PHE A 124 -9.56 -11.16 -1.13
N TYR A 125 -8.39 -10.70 -0.66
CA TYR A 125 -8.29 -9.85 0.52
C TYR A 125 -7.08 -8.93 0.40
N ALA A 126 -7.17 -7.72 0.96
CA ALA A 126 -6.11 -6.74 0.87
C ALA A 126 -6.13 -5.75 2.02
N GLY A 127 -4.98 -5.13 2.27
CA GLY A 127 -4.83 -4.00 3.15
C GLY A 127 -3.51 -3.29 2.89
N THR A 128 -3.26 -2.24 3.65
CA THR A 128 -1.98 -1.55 3.60
C THR A 128 -1.07 -2.05 4.74
N TYR A 129 -0.91 -1.22 5.76
CA TYR A 129 -0.23 -1.56 7.00
C TYR A 129 -1.16 -2.36 7.94
N PHE A 130 -0.69 -3.51 8.42
CA PHE A 130 -1.28 -4.26 9.52
C PHE A 130 -0.39 -4.15 10.77
N PRO A 131 -0.93 -3.74 11.93
CA PRO A 131 -0.14 -3.68 13.17
C PRO A 131 0.22 -5.10 13.64
N PRO A 132 1.28 -5.30 14.44
CA PRO A 132 1.68 -6.63 14.90
C PRO A 132 0.62 -7.29 15.81
N SER A 133 -0.13 -6.49 16.56
CA SER A 133 -1.20 -6.93 17.46
C SER A 133 -2.49 -6.15 17.22
N ASP A 134 -3.62 -6.76 17.59
CA ASP A 134 -4.94 -6.13 17.55
C ASP A 134 -4.93 -4.81 18.35
N ARG A 135 -5.34 -3.70 17.72
CA ARG A 135 -5.32 -2.38 18.37
C ARG A 135 -6.39 -1.45 17.77
N HIS A 136 -7.05 -0.68 18.64
CA HIS A 136 -8.04 0.34 18.25
C HIS A 136 -9.14 -0.19 17.29
N GLY A 137 -9.62 -1.42 17.52
CA GLY A 137 -10.64 -2.04 16.68
C GLY A 137 -10.14 -2.53 15.32
N ARG A 138 -8.83 -2.52 15.06
CA ARG A 138 -8.20 -3.08 13.86
C ARG A 138 -7.50 -4.41 14.22
N PRO A 139 -7.70 -5.47 13.43
CA PRO A 139 -7.00 -6.73 13.65
C PRO A 139 -5.50 -6.55 13.37
N GLY A 140 -4.68 -7.20 14.20
CA GLY A 140 -3.25 -7.32 13.97
C GLY A 140 -2.94 -8.34 12.88
N PHE A 141 -1.73 -8.30 12.37
CA PHE A 141 -1.31 -9.09 11.23
C PHE A 141 -1.44 -10.59 11.49
N ALA A 142 -1.06 -11.06 12.67
CA ALA A 142 -1.25 -12.47 13.06
C ALA A 142 -2.73 -12.91 13.06
N THR A 143 -3.64 -12.02 13.46
CA THR A 143 -5.09 -12.29 13.44
C THR A 143 -5.63 -12.33 12.01
N VAL A 144 -5.13 -11.43 11.14
CA VAL A 144 -5.44 -11.44 9.70
C VAL A 144 -4.94 -12.73 9.05
N LEU A 145 -3.67 -13.10 9.26
CA LEU A 145 -3.07 -14.32 8.71
C LEU A 145 -3.89 -15.57 9.07
N ARG A 146 -4.23 -15.75 10.35
CA ARG A 146 -5.08 -16.87 10.80
C ARG A 146 -6.45 -16.85 10.14
N SER A 147 -7.10 -15.68 10.11
CA SER A 147 -8.44 -15.55 9.53
C SER A 147 -8.47 -15.87 8.04
N VAL A 148 -7.46 -15.44 7.30
CA VAL A 148 -7.31 -15.75 5.88
C VAL A 148 -7.01 -17.24 5.66
N ALA A 149 -6.06 -17.81 6.42
CA ALA A 149 -5.73 -19.23 6.33
C ALA A 149 -6.94 -20.12 6.64
N ASP A 150 -7.71 -19.78 7.68
CA ASP A 150 -8.95 -20.47 8.04
C ASP A 150 -10.01 -20.33 6.95
N ALA A 151 -10.16 -19.14 6.35
CA ALA A 151 -11.10 -18.94 5.25
C ALA A 151 -10.71 -19.78 4.03
N TRP A 152 -9.43 -19.81 3.66
CA TRP A 152 -8.92 -20.62 2.56
C TRP A 152 -9.24 -22.11 2.76
N ARG A 153 -8.97 -22.63 3.95
CA ARG A 153 -9.14 -24.05 4.26
C ARG A 153 -10.59 -24.46 4.47
N ALA A 154 -11.38 -23.65 5.17
CA ALA A 154 -12.72 -24.05 5.63
C ALA A 154 -13.86 -23.49 4.76
N ARG A 155 -13.59 -22.46 3.94
CA ARG A 155 -14.60 -21.72 3.17
C ARG A 155 -14.08 -21.38 1.77
N ARG A 156 -13.36 -22.33 1.14
CA ARG A 156 -12.70 -22.15 -0.16
C ARG A 156 -13.61 -21.55 -1.23
N ASP A 157 -14.81 -22.11 -1.42
CA ASP A 157 -15.78 -21.62 -2.40
C ASP A 157 -16.15 -20.14 -2.20
N GLN A 158 -16.19 -19.65 -0.96
CA GLN A 158 -16.46 -18.24 -0.67
C GLN A 158 -15.27 -17.35 -1.01
N VAL A 159 -14.05 -17.86 -0.80
CA VAL A 159 -12.82 -17.14 -1.17
C VAL A 159 -12.72 -17.01 -2.68
N GLU A 160 -12.96 -18.09 -3.43
CA GLU A 160 -12.94 -18.07 -4.90
C GLU A 160 -14.02 -17.16 -5.46
N LEU A 161 -15.24 -17.22 -4.93
CA LEU A 161 -16.30 -16.30 -5.33
C LEU A 161 -15.93 -14.82 -5.06
N ALA A 162 -15.28 -14.54 -3.93
CA ALA A 162 -14.79 -13.20 -3.63
C ALA A 162 -13.67 -12.79 -4.60
N ALA A 163 -12.75 -13.70 -4.93
CA ALA A 163 -11.67 -13.46 -5.88
C ALA A 163 -12.20 -13.11 -7.28
N ASP A 164 -13.21 -13.85 -7.76
CA ASP A 164 -13.89 -13.60 -9.03
C ASP A 164 -14.52 -12.19 -9.07
N GLN A 165 -15.24 -11.83 -8.00
CA GLN A 165 -15.91 -10.53 -7.88
C GLN A 165 -14.91 -9.38 -7.88
N VAL A 166 -13.86 -9.48 -7.06
CA VAL A 166 -12.81 -8.46 -6.98
C VAL A 166 -12.11 -8.33 -8.33
N THR A 167 -11.76 -9.44 -8.97
CA THR A 167 -11.11 -9.43 -10.28
C THR A 167 -11.98 -8.77 -11.36
N ALA A 168 -13.29 -9.03 -11.35
CA ALA A 168 -14.23 -8.36 -12.25
C ALA A 168 -14.28 -6.84 -12.01
N HIS A 169 -14.37 -6.42 -10.75
CA HIS A 169 -14.36 -5.00 -10.38
C HIS A 169 -13.05 -4.30 -10.72
N MET A 170 -11.91 -4.98 -10.56
CA MET A 170 -10.60 -4.46 -10.94
C MET A 170 -10.51 -4.21 -12.46
N ARG A 171 -11.04 -5.10 -13.29
CA ARG A 171 -11.06 -4.90 -14.75
C ARG A 171 -11.81 -3.62 -15.11
N THR A 172 -13.01 -3.44 -14.56
CA THR A 172 -13.80 -2.21 -14.76
C THR A 172 -13.05 -0.98 -14.25
N TYR A 173 -12.47 -1.03 -13.04
CA TYR A 173 -11.73 0.08 -12.46
C TYR A 173 -10.53 0.51 -13.32
N LEU A 174 -9.75 -0.46 -13.82
CA LEU A 174 -8.61 -0.21 -14.68
C LEU A 174 -9.03 0.29 -16.07
N GLU A 175 -10.15 -0.20 -16.62
CA GLU A 175 -10.72 0.32 -17.87
C GLU A 175 -11.17 1.78 -17.72
N GLU A 176 -11.80 2.13 -16.60
CA GLU A 176 -12.20 3.52 -16.29
C GLU A 176 -10.99 4.44 -16.12
N GLN A 177 -9.91 3.98 -15.48
CA GLN A 177 -8.65 4.72 -15.34
C GLN A 177 -7.96 4.96 -16.69
N ARG A 178 -8.07 4.01 -17.62
CA ARG A 178 -7.46 4.08 -18.97
C ARG A 178 -8.36 4.76 -19.99
N ALA A 179 -9.62 5.01 -19.65
CA ALA A 179 -10.51 5.79 -20.50
C ALA A 179 -9.84 7.14 -20.77
N PRO A 180 -9.88 7.65 -22.02
CA PRO A 180 -9.40 9.00 -22.30
C PRO A 180 -10.02 9.93 -21.26
N LEU A 181 -9.21 10.79 -20.63
CA LEU A 181 -9.75 11.90 -19.86
C LEU A 181 -10.83 12.52 -20.74
N GLY A 182 -12.07 12.46 -20.27
CA GLY A 182 -13.23 12.84 -21.08
C GLY A 182 -13.18 14.33 -21.40
N HIS A 183 -14.35 14.95 -21.48
CA HIS A 183 -14.39 16.41 -21.58
C HIS A 183 -13.70 17.01 -20.35
N VAL A 184 -12.80 17.98 -20.59
CA VAL A 184 -12.21 18.78 -19.51
C VAL A 184 -13.36 19.29 -18.63
N PRO A 185 -13.34 19.02 -17.31
CA PRO A 185 -14.41 19.45 -16.43
C PRO A 185 -14.64 20.95 -16.57
N GLY A 186 -15.90 21.36 -16.71
CA GLY A 186 -16.23 22.77 -16.83
C GLY A 186 -15.87 23.56 -15.56
N PRO A 187 -15.84 24.91 -15.63
CA PRO A 187 -15.42 25.77 -14.50
C PRO A 187 -16.15 25.51 -13.19
N GLU A 188 -17.39 25.02 -13.25
CA GLU A 188 -18.18 24.68 -12.06
C GLU A 188 -17.56 23.55 -11.23
N VAL A 189 -16.90 22.59 -11.87
CA VAL A 189 -16.21 21.50 -11.15
C VAL A 189 -15.01 22.04 -10.38
N ALA A 190 -14.27 23.00 -10.95
CA ALA A 190 -13.17 23.69 -10.27
C ALA A 190 -13.69 24.46 -9.05
N ARG A 191 -14.78 25.24 -9.18
CA ARG A 191 -15.41 25.96 -8.07
C ARG A 191 -15.89 25.06 -6.95
N ARG A 192 -16.56 23.95 -7.29
CA ARG A 192 -16.99 22.96 -6.29
C ARG A 192 -15.81 22.30 -5.59
N SER A 193 -14.73 22.04 -6.32
CA SER A 193 -13.50 21.48 -5.76
C SER A 193 -12.82 22.46 -4.81
N LEU A 194 -12.75 23.75 -5.16
CA LEU A 194 -12.27 24.81 -4.29
C LEU A 194 -13.08 24.90 -3.00
N ALA A 195 -14.42 24.91 -3.08
CA ALA A 195 -15.29 24.94 -1.90
C ALA A 195 -15.06 23.72 -0.99
N ALA A 196 -14.85 22.52 -1.57
CA ALA A 196 -14.54 21.31 -0.82
C ALA A 196 -13.14 21.35 -0.18
N LEU A 197 -12.17 22.04 -0.79
CA LEU A 197 -10.85 22.28 -0.20
C LEU A 197 -10.95 23.29 0.95
N ALA A 198 -11.66 24.40 0.75
CA ALA A 198 -11.89 25.42 1.77
C ALA A 198 -12.54 24.83 3.03
N GLY A 199 -13.53 23.94 2.87
CA GLY A 199 -14.18 23.24 4.00
C GLY A 199 -13.26 22.29 4.78
N ARG A 200 -12.08 21.94 4.25
CA ARG A 200 -11.09 21.07 4.90
C ARG A 200 -9.78 21.80 5.21
N PHE A 201 -9.68 23.08 4.89
CA PHE A 201 -8.45 23.83 5.05
C PHE A 201 -8.15 24.06 6.53
N ASP A 202 -6.90 23.79 6.92
CA ASP A 202 -6.41 24.08 8.26
C ASP A 202 -5.62 25.40 8.23
N ALA A 203 -6.25 26.47 8.69
CA ALA A 203 -5.64 27.80 8.72
C ALA A 203 -4.48 27.92 9.72
N GLU A 204 -4.42 27.06 10.74
CA GLU A 204 -3.36 27.11 11.76
C GLU A 204 -2.08 26.49 11.21
N TRP A 205 -2.17 25.28 10.67
CA TRP A 205 -1.01 24.47 10.26
C TRP A 205 -0.84 24.32 8.74
N GLY A 206 -1.73 24.90 7.93
CA GLY A 206 -1.73 24.77 6.48
C GLY A 206 -2.13 23.37 5.99
N GLY A 207 -2.42 23.22 4.71
CA GLY A 207 -2.87 21.95 4.13
C GLY A 207 -4.34 21.62 4.44
N PHE A 208 -4.74 20.38 4.15
CA PHE A 208 -6.16 19.99 4.10
C PHE A 208 -6.41 18.71 4.91
N GLY A 209 -7.45 18.73 5.74
CA GLY A 209 -7.86 17.60 6.57
C GLY A 209 -7.10 17.48 7.90
N ALA A 210 -7.26 16.33 8.55
CA ALA A 210 -6.64 16.04 9.84
C ALA A 210 -5.18 15.54 9.68
N ALA A 211 -4.41 15.59 10.76
CA ALA A 211 -3.05 15.06 10.79
C ALA A 211 -3.03 13.51 10.71
N PRO A 212 -1.98 12.91 10.12
CA PRO A 212 -0.87 13.57 9.41
C PRO A 212 -1.29 14.06 8.02
N LYS A 213 -0.85 15.27 7.64
CA LYS A 213 -1.15 15.90 6.35
C LYS A 213 0.00 15.68 5.37
N PHE A 214 -0.33 15.27 4.14
CA PHE A 214 0.64 15.12 3.05
C PHE A 214 0.44 16.20 1.99
N PRO A 215 1.53 16.77 1.42
CA PRO A 215 1.42 17.66 0.28
C PRO A 215 0.72 16.94 -0.87
N THR A 216 -0.37 17.53 -1.36
CA THR A 216 -1.10 17.02 -2.52
C THR A 216 -0.93 18.02 -3.66
N PRO A 217 0.05 17.83 -4.56
CA PRO A 217 0.37 18.81 -5.60
C PRO A 217 -0.83 19.24 -6.42
N SER A 218 -1.72 18.31 -6.76
CA SER A 218 -2.95 18.58 -7.52
C SER A 218 -3.85 19.63 -6.85
N ASN A 219 -3.97 19.60 -5.52
CA ASN A 219 -4.73 20.62 -4.78
C ASN A 219 -4.01 21.97 -4.83
N LEU A 220 -2.69 21.99 -4.69
CA LEU A 220 -1.89 23.22 -4.74
C LEU A 220 -1.94 23.86 -6.13
N TYR A 221 -1.88 23.07 -7.19
CA TYR A 221 -2.05 23.55 -8.56
C TYR A 221 -3.44 24.10 -8.79
N LEU A 222 -4.50 23.43 -8.33
CA LEU A 222 -5.86 23.97 -8.42
C LEU A 222 -5.98 25.33 -7.71
N LEU A 223 -5.42 25.47 -6.50
CA LEU A 223 -5.43 26.73 -5.78
C LEU A 223 -4.64 27.82 -6.50
N LEU A 224 -3.51 27.46 -7.11
CA LEU A 224 -2.70 28.39 -7.90
C LEU A 224 -3.46 28.92 -9.12
N GLU A 225 -4.08 28.02 -9.89
CA GLU A 225 -4.88 28.38 -11.05
C GLU A 225 -6.11 29.23 -10.68
N MET A 226 -6.68 29.02 -9.49
CA MET A 226 -7.86 29.75 -9.04
C MET A 226 -7.54 31.03 -8.25
N ALA A 227 -6.27 31.32 -7.95
CA ALA A 227 -5.89 32.44 -7.08
C ALA A 227 -6.32 33.81 -7.61
N ASP A 228 -6.32 33.98 -8.94
CA ASP A 228 -6.73 35.22 -9.60
C ASP A 228 -8.26 35.43 -9.58
N GLU A 229 -9.04 34.33 -9.61
CA GLU A 229 -10.50 34.37 -9.63
C GLU A 229 -11.13 34.33 -8.23
N ALA A 230 -10.43 33.74 -7.25
CA ALA A 230 -10.90 33.50 -5.90
C ALA A 230 -9.76 33.79 -4.90
N PRO A 231 -9.73 34.98 -4.26
CA PRO A 231 -8.65 35.35 -3.34
C PRO A 231 -8.40 34.33 -2.22
N GLU A 232 -9.46 33.66 -1.73
CA GLU A 232 -9.34 32.61 -0.72
C GLU A 232 -8.47 31.43 -1.18
N ALA A 233 -8.40 31.17 -2.49
CA ALA A 233 -7.55 30.13 -3.04
C ALA A 233 -6.06 30.48 -2.89
N GLY A 234 -5.70 31.73 -3.19
CA GLY A 234 -4.36 32.27 -3.00
C GLY A 234 -3.93 32.28 -1.53
N GLU A 235 -4.84 32.66 -0.62
CA GLU A 235 -4.59 32.64 0.82
C GLU A 235 -4.31 31.22 1.34
N MET A 236 -5.15 30.25 0.95
CA MET A 236 -4.95 28.84 1.32
C MET A 236 -3.63 28.28 0.77
N LEU A 237 -3.29 28.64 -0.46
CA LEU A 237 -2.05 28.21 -1.11
C LEU A 237 -0.83 28.75 -0.35
N ALA A 238 -0.77 30.07 -0.13
CA ALA A 238 0.33 30.72 0.55
C ALA A 238 0.52 30.17 1.97
N ALA A 239 -0.56 30.07 2.75
CA ALA A 239 -0.50 29.53 4.10
C ALA A 239 -0.01 28.07 4.12
N THR A 240 -0.45 27.25 3.16
CA THR A 240 0.00 25.86 3.04
C THR A 240 1.48 25.77 2.69
N LEU A 241 1.94 26.54 1.69
CA LEU A 241 3.34 26.55 1.26
C LEU A 241 4.27 27.10 2.35
N ASP A 242 3.88 28.17 3.06
CA ASP A 242 4.63 28.71 4.18
C ASP A 242 4.84 27.69 5.29
N ARG A 243 3.80 26.88 5.59
CA ARG A 243 3.88 25.84 6.62
C ARG A 243 4.70 24.64 6.18
N MET A 244 4.68 24.29 4.88
CA MET A 244 5.59 23.29 4.32
C MET A 244 7.04 23.77 4.41
N ALA A 245 7.32 25.02 4.00
CA ALA A 245 8.65 25.61 4.02
C ALA A 245 9.23 25.78 5.43
N ARG A 246 8.38 26.06 6.43
CA ARG A 246 8.77 26.16 7.85
C ARG A 246 8.65 24.84 8.62
N GLY A 247 8.20 23.77 7.97
CA GLY A 247 7.94 22.47 8.56
C GLY A 247 9.06 21.47 8.33
N GLY A 248 8.91 20.27 8.90
CA GLY A 248 9.91 19.19 8.80
C GLY A 248 10.02 18.53 7.41
N ILE A 249 9.27 19.00 6.42
CA ILE A 249 9.40 18.58 5.02
C ILE A 249 10.61 19.27 4.35
N TYR A 250 10.95 20.48 4.77
CA TYR A 250 12.10 21.22 4.27
C TYR A 250 13.29 21.08 5.22
N ASP A 251 14.45 20.70 4.70
CA ASP A 251 15.69 20.64 5.49
C ASP A 251 16.15 22.06 5.81
N GLN A 252 15.90 22.48 7.05
CA GLN A 252 16.24 23.82 7.52
C GLN A 252 17.76 24.04 7.68
N LEU A 253 18.58 22.98 7.63
CA LEU A 253 20.03 23.03 7.85
C LEU A 253 20.82 22.85 6.55
N GLY A 254 20.33 22.04 5.61
CA GLY A 254 21.03 21.64 4.39
C GLY A 254 20.46 22.18 3.08
N GLY A 255 19.18 22.58 3.04
CA GLY A 255 18.52 23.16 1.87
C GLY A 255 17.88 22.16 0.92
#